data_AF-A0A0M9ZU05-F1
#
_entry.id   AF-A0A0M9ZU05-F1
#
_cell.length_a   1.000
_cell.length_b   1.000
_cell.length_c   1.000
_cell.angle_alpha   90.00
_cell.angle_beta   90.00
_cell.angle_gamma   90.00
#
_symmetry.space_group_name_H-M   'P 1'
#
loop_
_entity.id
_entity.type
_entity.pdbx_description
1 polymer ?
#
loop_
_entity_poly.entity_id
_entity_poly.type
_entity_poly.pdbx_seq_one_letter_code
_entity_poly.pdbx_strand_id
1 'polypeptide(L)'
;MTTDVRGALLEQIKNKAVVHGKVTLSSGLEADYYVDLRRITLDGEAAPLVGQVLLDLTAELDFDAVGGLTMGADPVGAAMLHAAAARGRRLDAFVVRKAAKAHGLQRRVEGPDIRGRRVLVVEDTSTTGGSPLAAVEAVREAGAEVVAVATIVDRATGAAEKIQDGAGVPYLYAYGKDELGLD
;
A
#
# COMPACT_ATOMS: atom_id res chain seq x y z
N MET A 1 -15.83 -23.50 -6.39
CA MET A 1 -15.56 -22.31 -7.22
C MET A 1 -14.64 -21.43 -6.41
N THR A 2 -13.38 -21.32 -6.78
CA THR A 2 -12.51 -20.26 -6.25
C THR A 2 -13.05 -18.94 -6.81
N THR A 3 -13.56 -18.07 -5.95
CA THR A 3 -14.00 -16.73 -6.32
C THR A 3 -12.81 -15.99 -6.94
N ASP A 4 -12.98 -15.38 -8.11
CA ASP A 4 -11.97 -14.50 -8.70
C ASP A 4 -11.88 -13.20 -7.87
N VAL A 5 -11.09 -13.24 -6.81
CA VAL A 5 -10.91 -12.13 -5.88
C VAL A 5 -10.27 -10.93 -6.58
N ARG A 6 -9.34 -11.16 -7.51
CA ARG A 6 -8.67 -10.11 -8.27
C ARG A 6 -9.67 -9.41 -9.20
N GLY A 7 -10.45 -10.15 -9.97
CA GLY A 7 -11.52 -9.58 -10.79
C GLY A 7 -12.55 -8.81 -9.98
N ALA A 8 -12.98 -9.36 -8.83
CA ALA A 8 -13.93 -8.68 -7.95
C ALA A 8 -13.37 -7.35 -7.41
N LEU A 9 -12.11 -7.31 -6.98
CA LEU A 9 -11.48 -6.07 -6.51
C LEU A 9 -11.31 -5.05 -7.63
N LEU A 10 -10.93 -5.49 -8.85
CA LEU A 10 -10.81 -4.61 -10.00
C LEU A 10 -12.14 -3.89 -10.30
N GLU A 11 -13.25 -4.62 -10.28
CA GLU A 11 -14.59 -4.04 -10.48
C GLU A 11 -14.95 -3.05 -9.37
N GLN A 12 -14.62 -3.36 -8.11
CA GLN A 12 -14.83 -2.41 -7.00
C GLN A 12 -14.01 -1.12 -7.20
N ILE A 13 -12.74 -1.23 -7.63
CA ILE A 13 -11.87 -0.08 -7.92
C ILE A 13 -12.48 0.78 -9.03
N LYS A 14 -12.87 0.17 -10.15
CA LYS A 14 -13.43 0.90 -11.30
C LYS A 14 -14.73 1.62 -10.95
N ASN A 15 -15.59 0.98 -10.15
CA ASN A 15 -16.90 1.52 -9.79
C ASN A 15 -16.85 2.60 -8.69
N LYS A 16 -15.92 2.49 -7.73
CA LYS A 16 -15.93 3.32 -6.52
C LYS A 16 -14.75 4.28 -6.40
N ALA A 17 -13.57 3.94 -6.94
CA ALA A 17 -12.35 4.72 -6.76
C ALA A 17 -12.14 5.81 -7.81
N VAL A 18 -12.65 5.60 -9.03
CA VAL A 18 -12.53 6.57 -10.12
C VAL A 18 -13.63 7.62 -9.97
N VAL A 19 -13.23 8.83 -9.60
CA VAL A 19 -14.14 9.98 -9.49
C VAL A 19 -14.03 10.78 -10.79
N HIS A 20 -15.06 10.69 -11.63
CA HIS A 20 -15.15 11.47 -12.85
C HIS A 20 -15.63 12.89 -12.56
N GLY A 21 -14.93 13.87 -13.13
CA GLY A 21 -15.21 15.29 -12.97
C GLY A 21 -13.94 16.13 -12.98
N LYS A 22 -14.05 17.41 -13.36
CA LYS A 22 -12.92 18.33 -13.33
C LYS A 22 -12.38 18.48 -11.90
N VAL A 23 -11.16 18.02 -11.70
CA VAL A 23 -10.43 18.17 -10.44
C VAL A 23 -9.18 19.01 -10.64
N THR A 24 -8.92 19.93 -9.73
CA THR A 24 -7.63 20.62 -9.67
C THR A 24 -6.67 19.79 -8.83
N LEU A 25 -5.62 19.27 -9.46
CA LEU A 25 -4.56 18.52 -8.79
C LEU A 25 -3.74 19.45 -7.88
N SER A 26 -2.97 18.88 -6.95
CA SER A 26 -2.04 19.65 -6.09
C SER A 26 -0.96 20.39 -6.88
N SER A 27 -0.76 20.04 -8.15
CA SER A 27 0.09 20.77 -9.11
C SER A 27 -0.57 22.01 -9.73
N GLY A 28 -1.86 22.23 -9.47
CA GLY A 28 -2.66 23.28 -10.11
C GLY A 28 -3.23 22.90 -11.49
N LEU A 29 -2.88 21.73 -12.03
CA LEU A 29 -3.42 21.23 -13.30
C LEU A 29 -4.86 20.72 -13.14
N GLU A 30 -5.67 20.88 -14.18
CA GLU A 30 -6.98 20.22 -14.28
C GLU A 30 -6.80 18.78 -14.78
N ALA A 31 -7.53 17.84 -14.19
CA ALA A 31 -7.69 16.48 -14.71
C ALA A 31 -9.18 16.13 -14.77
N ASP A 32 -9.55 15.26 -15.72
CA ASP A 32 -10.93 14.82 -15.93
C ASP A 32 -11.37 13.72 -14.94
N TYR A 33 -10.42 13.19 -14.17
CA TYR A 33 -10.67 12.21 -13.13
C TYR A 33 -9.67 12.29 -11.98
N TYR A 34 -10.07 11.78 -10.82
CA TYR A 34 -9.22 11.52 -9.66
C TYR A 34 -9.40 10.08 -9.19
N VAL A 35 -8.31 9.40 -8.85
CA VAL A 35 -8.34 8.04 -8.28
C VAL A 35 -8.17 8.15 -6.77
N ASP A 36 -9.20 7.79 -6.00
CA ASP A 36 -9.19 7.78 -4.54
C ASP A 36 -9.34 6.36 -3.99
N LEU A 37 -8.21 5.65 -3.84
CA LEU A 37 -8.25 4.27 -3.35
C LEU A 37 -8.66 4.13 -1.89
N ARG A 38 -8.72 5.22 -1.11
CA ARG A 38 -9.29 5.17 0.24
C ARG A 38 -10.75 4.77 0.24
N ARG A 39 -11.49 5.04 -0.84
CA ARG A 39 -12.87 4.55 -1.05
C ARG A 39 -12.94 3.03 -1.21
N ILE A 40 -11.82 2.38 -1.47
CA ILE A 40 -11.70 0.92 -1.61
C ILE A 40 -11.16 0.33 -0.31
N THR A 41 -10.06 0.89 0.20
CA THR A 41 -9.39 0.36 1.39
C THR A 41 -10.19 0.58 2.67
N LEU A 42 -11.16 1.51 2.69
CA LEU A 42 -12.08 1.74 3.81
C LEU A 42 -13.52 1.28 3.53
N ASP A 43 -13.77 0.60 2.41
CA ASP A 43 -15.09 0.03 2.09
C ASP A 43 -15.19 -1.40 2.65
N GLY A 44 -16.30 -1.70 3.32
CA GLY A 44 -16.47 -2.97 4.03
C GLY A 44 -16.56 -4.21 3.12
N GLU A 45 -16.89 -4.03 1.85
CA GLU A 45 -16.92 -5.09 0.83
C GLU A 45 -15.57 -5.23 0.13
N ALA A 46 -14.93 -4.11 -0.22
CA ALA A 46 -13.72 -4.11 -1.02
C ALA A 46 -12.43 -4.29 -0.21
N ALA A 47 -12.34 -3.75 1.01
CA ALA A 47 -11.14 -3.85 1.84
C ALA A 47 -10.70 -5.31 2.13
N PRO A 48 -11.60 -6.27 2.42
CA PRO A 48 -11.22 -7.67 2.55
C PRO A 48 -10.60 -8.26 1.27
N LEU A 49 -10.99 -7.78 0.09
CA LEU A 49 -10.43 -8.21 -1.18
C LEU A 49 -9.01 -7.66 -1.37
N VAL A 50 -8.75 -6.41 -0.96
CA VAL A 50 -7.40 -5.81 -0.96
C VAL A 50 -6.41 -6.70 -0.21
N GLY A 51 -6.77 -7.12 1.00
CA GLY A 51 -5.91 -7.97 1.82
C GLY A 51 -5.60 -9.31 1.14
N GLN A 52 -6.61 -9.94 0.53
CA GLN A 52 -6.43 -11.21 -0.18
C GLN A 52 -5.55 -11.07 -1.42
N VAL A 53 -5.82 -10.07 -2.27
CA VAL A 53 -5.07 -9.84 -3.52
C VAL A 53 -3.60 -9.51 -3.22
N LEU A 54 -3.32 -8.67 -2.23
CA LEU A 54 -1.93 -8.35 -1.89
C LEU A 54 -1.20 -9.52 -1.23
N LEU A 55 -1.88 -10.38 -0.47
CA LEU A 55 -1.27 -11.62 0.03
C LEU A 55 -0.93 -12.59 -1.10
N ASP A 56 -1.77 -12.68 -2.12
CA ASP A 56 -1.50 -13.53 -3.29
C ASP A 56 -0.35 -12.95 -4.14
N LEU A 57 -0.34 -11.63 -4.35
CA LEU A 57 0.75 -10.90 -5.03
C LEU A 57 2.11 -11.11 -4.35
N THR A 58 2.11 -11.25 -3.03
CA THR A 58 3.32 -11.35 -2.21
C THR A 58 3.57 -12.75 -1.66
N ALA A 59 2.93 -13.78 -2.23
CA ALA A 59 2.97 -15.15 -1.71
C ALA A 59 4.37 -15.77 -1.67
N GLU A 60 5.25 -15.37 -2.61
CA GLU A 60 6.64 -15.84 -2.69
C GLU A 60 7.60 -15.08 -1.76
N LEU A 61 7.11 -14.07 -1.02
CA LEU A 61 7.91 -13.29 -0.08
C LEU A 61 7.69 -13.80 1.35
N ASP A 62 8.80 -13.88 2.10
CA ASP A 62 8.77 -14.17 3.53
C ASP A 62 8.86 -12.86 4.35
N PHE A 63 7.82 -12.57 5.15
CA PHE A 63 7.72 -11.37 6.00
C PHE A 63 6.78 -11.57 7.19
N ASP A 64 7.13 -10.95 8.32
CA ASP A 64 6.43 -11.07 9.59
C ASP A 64 5.47 -9.90 9.87
N ALA A 65 5.67 -8.76 9.22
CA ALA A 65 4.87 -7.56 9.43
C ALA A 65 4.67 -6.76 8.14
N VAL A 66 3.58 -5.97 8.11
CA VAL A 66 3.20 -5.15 6.95
C VAL A 66 2.77 -3.76 7.38
N GLY A 67 3.13 -2.73 6.62
CA GLY A 67 2.79 -1.36 6.97
C GLY A 67 3.40 -0.34 6.04
N GLY A 68 3.12 0.94 6.25
CA GLY A 68 3.65 1.99 5.39
C GLY A 68 3.36 3.38 5.93
N LEU A 69 3.58 4.41 5.10
CA LEU A 69 3.35 5.79 5.50
C LEU A 69 1.85 6.08 5.62
N THR A 70 1.46 6.64 6.77
CA THR A 70 0.09 7.10 7.00
C THR A 70 -0.32 8.21 6.01
N MET A 71 -1.55 8.25 5.51
CA MET A 71 -2.71 7.43 5.91
C MET A 71 -3.07 6.34 4.90
N GLY A 72 -2.59 6.42 3.65
CA GLY A 72 -2.99 5.50 2.58
C GLY A 72 -2.62 4.04 2.88
N ALA A 73 -1.47 3.80 3.51
CA ALA A 73 -0.99 2.47 3.86
C ALA A 73 -1.72 1.83 5.05
N ASP A 74 -2.29 2.63 5.96
CA ASP A 74 -2.90 2.15 7.22
C ASP A 74 -4.01 1.11 6.97
N PRO A 75 -5.04 1.40 6.14
CA PRO A 75 -6.08 0.42 5.87
C PRO A 75 -5.59 -0.76 5.02
N VAL A 76 -4.54 -0.59 4.21
CA VAL A 76 -3.93 -1.68 3.42
C VAL A 76 -3.27 -2.70 4.35
N GLY A 77 -2.45 -2.23 5.30
CA GLY A 77 -1.82 -3.08 6.30
C GLY A 77 -2.84 -3.82 7.17
N ALA A 78 -3.91 -3.13 7.59
CA ALA A 78 -5.00 -3.74 8.35
C ALA A 78 -5.75 -4.82 7.54
N ALA A 79 -6.05 -4.56 6.26
CA ALA A 79 -6.68 -5.53 5.37
C ALA A 79 -5.83 -6.81 5.21
N MET A 80 -4.52 -6.66 4.98
CA MET A 80 -3.61 -7.80 4.87
C MET A 80 -3.49 -8.57 6.18
N LEU A 81 -3.42 -7.89 7.33
CA LEU A 81 -3.43 -8.52 8.66
C LEU A 81 -4.67 -9.40 8.85
N HIS A 82 -5.86 -8.90 8.54
CA HIS A 82 -7.10 -9.66 8.70
C HIS A 82 -7.21 -10.80 7.70
N ALA A 83 -6.81 -10.59 6.45
CA ALA A 83 -6.79 -11.65 5.44
C ALA A 83 -5.80 -12.77 5.78
N ALA A 84 -4.64 -12.44 6.36
CA ALA A 84 -3.67 -13.43 6.82
C ALA A 84 -4.22 -14.24 7.98
N ALA A 85 -4.85 -13.59 8.97
CA ALA A 85 -5.49 -14.25 10.10
C ALA A 85 -6.59 -15.23 9.63
N ALA A 86 -7.40 -14.84 8.65
CA ALA A 86 -8.41 -15.71 8.04
C ALA A 86 -7.81 -16.93 7.32
N ARG A 87 -6.56 -16.83 6.86
CA ARG A 87 -5.78 -17.95 6.27
C ARG A 87 -4.97 -18.73 7.31
N GLY A 88 -5.16 -18.48 8.61
CA GLY A 88 -4.42 -19.15 9.68
C GLY A 88 -2.95 -18.71 9.81
N ARG A 89 -2.57 -17.59 9.18
CA ARG A 89 -1.22 -17.02 9.22
C ARG A 89 -1.20 -15.80 10.15
N ARG A 90 -0.18 -15.70 11.00
CA ARG A 90 0.08 -14.46 11.76
C ARG A 90 0.78 -13.45 10.86
N LEU A 91 0.28 -12.22 10.84
CA LEU A 91 0.90 -11.07 10.18
C LEU A 91 0.58 -9.84 11.01
N ASP A 92 1.60 -9.19 11.58
CA ASP A 92 1.39 -7.97 12.36
C ASP A 92 1.33 -6.75 11.42
N ALA A 93 0.52 -5.74 11.77
CA ALA A 93 0.49 -4.47 11.04
C ALA A 93 1.25 -3.39 11.81
N PHE A 94 1.91 -2.49 11.08
CA PHE A 94 2.55 -1.29 11.64
C PHE A 94 2.19 -0.05 10.82
N VAL A 95 2.40 1.12 11.42
CA VAL A 95 2.14 2.43 10.79
C VAL A 95 3.37 3.30 10.88
N VAL A 96 3.76 3.93 9.77
CA VAL A 96 4.82 4.94 9.74
C VAL A 96 4.20 6.33 9.76
N ARG A 97 4.59 7.16 10.73
CA ARG A 97 4.18 8.56 10.82
C ARG A 97 4.95 9.44 9.83
N LYS A 98 4.30 10.52 9.38
CA LYS A 98 4.95 11.58 8.57
C LYS A 98 6.08 12.31 9.30
N ALA A 99 6.00 12.43 10.63
CA ALA A 99 7.01 13.04 11.47
C ALA A 99 7.16 12.26 12.78
N ALA A 100 8.36 12.30 13.35
CA ALA A 100 8.62 11.75 14.68
C ALA A 100 7.78 12.49 15.74
N LYS A 101 7.47 11.81 16.86
CA LYS A 101 6.85 12.47 18.02
C LYS A 101 7.82 13.54 18.57
N ALA A 102 7.31 14.74 18.83
CA ALA A 102 8.05 15.83 19.47
C ALA A 102 8.50 15.49 20.91
N HIS A 103 7.83 14.55 21.58
CA HIS A 103 8.12 14.09 22.95
C HIS A 103 8.02 12.56 23.05
N GLY A 104 8.93 11.92 23.81
CA GLY A 104 9.01 10.46 23.98
C GLY A 104 10.16 9.80 23.20
N LEU A 105 10.06 8.50 22.89
CA LEU A 105 11.08 7.68 22.21
C LEU A 105 11.44 8.13 20.76
N GLN A 106 10.87 9.22 20.25
CA GLN A 106 11.10 9.80 18.91
C GLN A 106 10.96 8.81 17.73
N ARG A 107 10.24 7.70 17.91
CA ARG A 107 10.05 6.69 16.85
C ARG A 107 9.00 7.16 15.83
N ARG A 108 9.26 6.88 14.54
CA ARG A 108 8.31 7.06 13.44
C ARG A 108 7.36 5.87 13.26
N VAL A 109 7.75 4.68 13.71
CA VAL A 109 6.98 3.43 13.57
C VAL A 109 6.11 3.19 14.81
N GLU A 110 4.83 2.93 14.59
CA GLU A 110 3.83 2.55 15.59
C GLU A 110 3.32 1.12 15.32
N GLY A 111 2.94 0.41 16.38
CA GLY A 111 2.53 -1.00 16.33
C GLY A 111 3.49 -1.92 17.10
N PRO A 112 3.40 -3.26 16.91
CA PRO A 112 4.36 -4.21 17.45
C PRO A 112 5.81 -3.89 17.05
N ASP A 113 6.80 -4.29 17.85
CA ASP A 113 8.21 -4.07 17.49
C ASP A 113 8.55 -4.83 16.20
N ILE A 114 9.26 -4.14 15.30
CA ILE A 114 9.69 -4.65 13.99
C ILE A 114 11.21 -4.86 13.91
N ARG A 115 11.97 -4.49 14.94
CA ARG A 115 13.43 -4.65 14.94
C ARG A 115 13.83 -6.11 14.66
N GLY A 116 14.71 -6.30 13.69
CA GLY A 116 15.22 -7.60 13.27
C GLY A 116 14.22 -8.46 12.49
N ARG A 117 13.03 -7.95 12.20
CA ARG A 117 12.00 -8.66 11.44
C ARG A 117 12.04 -8.30 9.96
N ARG A 118 11.57 -9.22 9.14
CA ARG A 118 11.34 -9.02 7.71
C ARG A 118 9.99 -8.37 7.53
N VAL A 119 9.91 -7.27 6.79
CA VAL A 119 8.67 -6.50 6.66
C VAL A 119 8.38 -6.08 5.23
N LEU A 120 7.09 -6.07 4.90
CA LEU A 120 6.57 -5.57 3.64
C LEU A 120 6.13 -4.11 3.82
N VAL A 121 6.67 -3.21 3.00
CA VAL A 121 6.15 -1.85 2.92
C VAL A 121 4.98 -1.82 1.93
N VAL A 122 3.86 -1.21 2.32
CA VAL A 122 2.67 -1.11 1.46
C VAL A 122 2.23 0.33 1.23
N GLU A 123 1.57 0.56 0.10
CA GLU A 123 0.89 1.80 -0.26
C GLU A 123 -0.40 1.49 -1.03
N ASP A 124 -1.39 2.38 -1.02
CA ASP A 124 -2.59 2.24 -1.85
C ASP A 124 -2.26 2.59 -3.31
N THR A 125 -1.73 3.78 -3.56
CA THR A 125 -1.24 4.21 -4.88
C THR A 125 -0.06 5.18 -4.76
N SER A 126 0.87 5.13 -5.71
CA SER A 126 2.01 6.05 -5.74
C SER A 126 1.95 7.02 -6.92
N THR A 127 2.36 8.26 -6.66
CA THR A 127 2.49 9.31 -7.68
C THR A 127 3.95 9.67 -7.93
N THR A 128 4.68 9.93 -6.84
CA THR A 128 6.08 10.37 -6.90
C THR A 128 7.06 9.32 -6.39
N GLY A 129 6.57 8.28 -5.69
CA GLY A 129 7.38 7.33 -4.94
C GLY A 129 7.86 7.83 -3.58
N GLY A 130 7.58 9.09 -3.21
CA GLY A 130 8.13 9.68 -1.99
C GLY A 130 7.63 9.06 -0.69
N SER A 131 6.34 8.74 -0.61
CA SER A 131 5.73 8.11 0.56
C SER A 131 6.31 6.71 0.88
N PRO A 132 6.40 5.77 -0.07
CA PRO A 132 6.95 4.45 0.21
C PRO A 132 8.45 4.53 0.48
N LEU A 133 9.19 5.43 -0.17
CA LEU A 133 10.60 5.67 0.14
C LEU A 133 10.80 6.17 1.60
N ALA A 134 9.97 7.12 2.04
CA ALA A 134 10.01 7.61 3.42
C ALA A 134 9.63 6.51 4.44
N ALA A 135 8.70 5.62 4.07
CA ALA A 135 8.36 4.47 4.90
C ALA A 135 9.52 3.47 5.00
N VAL A 136 10.17 3.15 3.88
CA VAL A 136 11.35 2.28 3.83
C VAL A 136 12.47 2.80 4.72
N GLU A 137 12.77 4.10 4.64
CA GLU A 137 13.77 4.75 5.49
C GLU A 137 13.42 4.62 6.97
N ALA A 138 12.19 4.98 7.37
CA ALA A 138 11.75 4.90 8.76
C ALA A 138 11.79 3.47 9.33
N VAL A 139 11.47 2.49 8.51
CA VAL A 139 11.48 1.06 8.86
C VAL A 139 12.91 0.54 9.03
N ARG A 140 13.83 0.95 8.15
CA ARG A 140 15.26 0.65 8.27
C ARG A 140 15.88 1.28 9.50
N GLU A 141 15.55 2.54 9.81
CA GLU A 141 15.95 3.22 11.05
C GLU A 141 15.45 2.49 12.32
N ALA A 142 14.27 1.87 12.23
CA ALA A 142 13.73 1.04 13.31
C ALA A 142 14.44 -0.33 13.44
N GLY A 143 15.32 -0.66 12.49
CA GLY A 143 16.15 -1.88 12.49
C GLY A 143 15.48 -3.09 11.86
N ALA A 144 14.47 -2.91 10.99
CA ALA A 144 13.83 -3.99 10.25
C ALA A 144 14.42 -4.16 8.84
N GLU A 145 14.25 -5.36 8.27
CA GLU A 145 14.62 -5.68 6.88
C GLU A 145 13.38 -5.47 5.99
N VAL A 146 13.44 -4.53 5.05
CA VAL A 146 12.37 -4.37 4.05
C VAL A 146 12.59 -5.40 2.94
N VAL A 147 11.60 -6.26 2.69
CA VAL A 147 11.69 -7.30 1.65
C VAL A 147 11.18 -6.85 0.29
N ALA A 148 10.21 -5.94 0.26
CA ALA A 148 9.64 -5.34 -0.94
C ALA A 148 8.78 -4.13 -0.58
N VAL A 149 8.39 -3.38 -1.63
CA VAL A 149 7.27 -2.44 -1.60
C VAL A 149 6.13 -3.03 -2.45
N ALA A 150 4.90 -3.05 -1.94
CA ALA A 150 3.73 -3.49 -2.69
C ALA A 150 2.62 -2.44 -2.70
N THR A 151 2.03 -2.20 -3.87
CA THR A 151 0.98 -1.18 -4.07
C THR A 151 -0.29 -1.80 -4.66
N ILE A 152 -1.47 -1.25 -4.36
CA ILE A 152 -2.71 -1.70 -5.01
C ILE A 152 -2.72 -1.29 -6.48
N VAL A 153 -2.59 0.00 -6.78
CA VAL A 153 -2.60 0.52 -8.16
C VAL A 153 -1.35 1.32 -8.47
N ASP A 154 -0.62 0.88 -9.50
CA ASP A 154 0.42 1.68 -10.14
C ASP A 154 -0.17 2.54 -11.26
N ARG A 155 0.10 3.85 -11.20
CA ARG A 155 -0.47 4.83 -12.15
C ARG A 155 0.47 5.17 -13.30
N ALA A 156 1.55 4.40 -13.50
CA ALA A 156 2.56 4.61 -14.53
C ALA A 156 3.16 6.03 -14.55
N THR A 157 3.42 6.60 -13.36
CA THR A 157 3.95 7.97 -13.20
C THR A 157 5.49 8.03 -13.10
N GLY A 158 6.18 6.91 -13.31
CA GLY A 158 7.61 6.74 -13.01
C GLY A 158 7.91 6.53 -11.51
N ALA A 159 6.88 6.30 -10.68
CA ALA A 159 7.07 6.00 -9.26
C ALA A 159 7.75 4.64 -9.05
N ALA A 160 7.40 3.63 -9.85
CA ALA A 160 7.96 2.28 -9.77
C ALA A 160 9.50 2.29 -9.83
N GLU A 161 10.07 2.92 -10.85
CA GLU A 161 11.53 3.04 -11.06
C GLU A 161 12.20 3.75 -9.87
N LYS A 162 11.63 4.88 -9.43
CA LYS A 162 12.15 5.64 -8.28
C LYS A 162 12.13 4.83 -6.99
N ILE A 163 11.08 4.03 -6.78
CA ILE A 163 10.97 3.17 -5.60
C ILE A 163 12.00 2.05 -5.68
N GLN A 164 12.13 1.38 -6.82
CA GLN A 164 13.10 0.30 -6.99
C GLN A 164 14.54 0.80 -6.79
N ASP A 165 14.90 1.91 -7.43
CA ASP A 165 16.25 2.49 -7.35
C ASP A 165 16.53 3.07 -5.96
N GLY A 166 15.58 3.82 -5.39
CA GLY A 166 15.75 4.50 -4.11
C GLY A 166 15.65 3.58 -2.90
N ALA A 167 14.79 2.56 -2.96
CA ALA A 167 14.64 1.59 -1.89
C ALA A 167 15.64 0.44 -2.02
N GLY A 168 16.07 0.07 -3.22
CA GLY A 168 16.93 -1.09 -3.45
C GLY A 168 16.24 -2.42 -3.13
N VAL A 169 14.92 -2.48 -3.29
CA VAL A 169 14.08 -3.67 -3.07
C VAL A 169 13.06 -3.81 -4.20
N PRO A 170 12.49 -5.00 -4.44
CA PRO A 170 11.43 -5.18 -5.43
C PRO A 170 10.23 -4.27 -5.20
N TYR A 171 9.64 -3.78 -6.29
CA TYR A 171 8.36 -3.09 -6.31
C TYR A 171 7.33 -3.97 -7.01
N LEU A 172 6.21 -4.22 -6.33
CA LEU A 172 5.11 -5.04 -6.83
C LEU A 172 3.83 -4.20 -6.86
N TYR A 173 2.96 -4.42 -7.84
CA TYR A 173 1.65 -3.78 -7.88
C TYR A 173 0.57 -4.78 -8.32
N ALA A 174 -0.63 -4.63 -7.76
CA ALA A 174 -1.74 -5.52 -8.09
C ALA A 174 -2.40 -5.16 -9.42
N TYR A 175 -2.53 -3.86 -9.73
CA TYR A 175 -3.14 -3.36 -10.96
C TYR A 175 -2.35 -2.22 -11.59
N GLY A 176 -2.27 -2.21 -12.93
CA GLY A 176 -1.78 -1.08 -13.72
C GLY A 176 -2.91 -0.12 -14.13
N LYS A 177 -2.56 1.10 -14.56
CA LYS A 177 -3.54 2.10 -15.04
C LYS A 177 -4.38 1.63 -16.24
N ASP A 178 -3.81 0.75 -17.06
CA ASP A 178 -4.41 0.16 -18.25
C ASP A 178 -5.58 -0.75 -17.88
N GLU A 179 -5.44 -1.55 -16.81
CA GLU A 179 -6.51 -2.40 -16.29
C GLU A 179 -7.69 -1.59 -15.74
N LEU A 180 -7.43 -0.36 -15.26
CA LEU A 180 -8.46 0.55 -14.77
C LEU A 180 -9.21 1.27 -15.92
N GLY A 181 -8.71 1.19 -17.16
CA GLY A 181 -9.29 1.88 -18.33
C GLY A 181 -9.09 3.39 -18.30
N LEU A 182 -7.93 3.86 -17.80
CA LEU A 182 -7.60 5.27 -17.59
C LEU A 182 -6.54 5.82 -18.58
N ASP A 183 -6.43 5.21 -19.75
CA ASP A 183 -5.53 5.65 -20.83
C ASP A 183 -6.03 6.88 -21.60
#